data_AF-A0A9W8YL01-F1
#
_entry.id   AF-A0A9W8YL01-F1
#
_cell.length_a   1.000
_cell.length_b   1.000
_cell.length_c   1.000
_cell.angle_alpha   90.00
_cell.angle_beta   90.00
_cell.angle_gamma   90.00
#
_symmetry.space_group_name_H-M   'P 1'
#
loop_
_entity.id
_entity.type
_entity.pdbx_description
1 polymer ?
#
loop_
_entity_poly.entity_id
_entity_poly.type
_entity_poly.pdbx_seq_one_letter_code
_entity_poly.pdbx_strand_id
1 'polypeptide(L)'
;MSLPSRAAPTQLKTPKGTSDWFGETARLRKHIFQQLSTVFECHGGQELDTPAFELREILTGNYGEDSKLIYDLEDQGGELCSLRYDLTVPFARWLAMNSNVAHVSRYHIAKVYRRDQPAMTRGRYREFYQCDFDIAGEYEPMIPDAEVLLIAVEAFESLKIDITIKLNHRRILDGIFSVAGVPAEKIRTISSAVDKLDKMSWDEVKKEMVEQKGLAESVANEIGGFVRNSGGLREMLDFLKSKTNFMENGNVKAGYDDMALLVSYLEAYDIADKVCFDM
;
A
#
# COMPACT_ATOMS: atom_id res chain seq x y z
N MET A 1 -41.29 -43.47 -19.67
CA MET A 1 -40.00 -42.76 -19.70
C MET A 1 -40.28 -41.28 -19.74
N SER A 2 -40.14 -40.57 -18.62
CA SER A 2 -40.18 -39.12 -18.59
C SER A 2 -38.90 -38.58 -19.23
N LEU A 3 -39.04 -37.72 -20.22
CA LEU A 3 -37.90 -36.97 -20.76
C LEU A 3 -37.29 -36.15 -19.62
N PRO A 4 -35.95 -36.11 -19.47
CA PRO A 4 -35.32 -35.28 -18.47
C PRO A 4 -35.74 -33.82 -18.69
N SER A 5 -36.24 -33.21 -17.61
CA SER A 5 -36.50 -31.78 -17.50
C SER A 5 -35.32 -31.01 -18.10
N ARG A 6 -35.57 -30.19 -19.14
CA ARG A 6 -34.56 -29.26 -19.66
C ARG A 6 -34.11 -28.40 -18.48
N ALA A 7 -32.86 -28.56 -18.05
CA ALA A 7 -32.25 -27.71 -17.05
C ALA A 7 -32.48 -26.24 -17.43
N ALA A 8 -32.81 -25.40 -16.45
CA ALA A 8 -33.02 -23.98 -16.67
C ALA A 8 -31.81 -23.40 -17.43
N PRO A 9 -32.02 -22.52 -18.43
CA PRO A 9 -30.93 -21.99 -19.24
C PRO A 9 -29.91 -21.31 -18.33
N THR A 10 -28.66 -21.78 -18.41
CA THR A 10 -27.56 -21.24 -17.61
C THR A 10 -27.33 -19.78 -17.98
N GLN A 11 -27.36 -18.88 -17.00
CA GLN A 11 -27.02 -17.49 -17.22
C GLN A 11 -25.52 -17.37 -17.50
N LEU A 12 -25.16 -16.99 -18.72
CA LEU A 12 -23.78 -16.72 -19.11
C LEU A 12 -23.36 -15.36 -18.53
N LYS A 13 -22.44 -15.39 -17.56
CA LYS A 13 -21.82 -14.19 -16.96
C LYS A 13 -20.49 -14.54 -16.32
N THR A 14 -19.63 -13.54 -16.18
CA THR A 14 -18.44 -13.65 -15.33
C THR A 14 -18.84 -13.67 -13.84
N PRO A 15 -18.00 -14.22 -12.96
CA PRO A 15 -18.13 -14.03 -11.52
C PRO A 15 -18.25 -12.55 -11.15
N LYS A 16 -19.01 -12.26 -10.08
CA LYS A 16 -19.21 -10.88 -9.62
C LYS A 16 -17.85 -10.23 -9.32
N GLY A 17 -17.61 -9.05 -9.90
CA GLY A 17 -16.38 -8.29 -9.69
C GLY A 17 -15.18 -8.76 -10.51
N THR A 18 -15.38 -9.61 -11.52
CA THR A 18 -14.35 -9.98 -12.51
C THR A 18 -14.77 -9.58 -13.92
N SER A 19 -13.83 -9.46 -14.84
CA SER A 19 -14.10 -8.99 -16.20
C SER A 19 -13.17 -9.63 -17.22
N ASP A 20 -13.73 -9.93 -18.39
CA ASP A 20 -12.98 -10.37 -19.56
C ASP A 20 -12.33 -9.17 -20.26
N TRP A 21 -11.13 -9.38 -20.81
CA TRP A 21 -10.37 -8.35 -21.52
C TRP A 21 -10.16 -8.80 -22.96
N PHE A 22 -10.63 -8.01 -23.92
CA PHE A 22 -10.58 -8.36 -25.34
C PHE A 22 -10.38 -7.12 -26.21
N GLY A 23 -9.76 -7.31 -27.38
CA GLY A 23 -9.56 -6.25 -28.36
C GLY A 23 -8.65 -5.13 -27.84
N GLU A 24 -9.12 -3.89 -27.97
CA GLU A 24 -8.32 -2.70 -27.66
C GLU A 24 -7.91 -2.60 -26.19
N THR A 25 -8.76 -3.03 -25.25
CA THR A 25 -8.45 -2.98 -23.81
C THR A 25 -7.35 -3.96 -23.43
N ALA A 26 -7.37 -5.16 -24.01
CA ALA A 26 -6.30 -6.16 -23.82
C ALA A 26 -4.97 -5.68 -24.42
N ARG A 27 -5.02 -5.04 -25.60
CA ARG A 27 -3.83 -4.44 -26.24
C ARG A 27 -3.25 -3.30 -25.41
N LEU A 28 -4.10 -2.39 -24.93
CA LEU A 28 -3.68 -1.28 -24.07
C LEU A 28 -3.03 -1.79 -22.78
N ARG A 29 -3.65 -2.77 -22.11
CA ARG A 29 -3.07 -3.38 -20.91
C ARG A 29 -1.69 -3.97 -21.18
N LYS A 30 -1.53 -4.72 -22.28
CA LYS A 30 -0.23 -5.28 -22.67
C LYS A 30 0.81 -4.18 -22.90
N HIS A 31 0.43 -3.08 -23.53
CA HIS A 31 1.31 -1.95 -23.75
C HIS A 31 1.75 -1.29 -22.44
N ILE A 32 0.82 -1.04 -21.52
CA ILE A 32 1.11 -0.50 -20.18
C ILE A 32 2.09 -1.41 -19.44
N PHE A 33 1.84 -2.72 -19.39
CA PHE A 33 2.74 -3.67 -18.73
C PHE A 33 4.14 -3.64 -19.33
N GLN A 34 4.25 -3.56 -20.65
CA GLN A 34 5.55 -3.52 -21.30
C GLN A 34 6.33 -2.23 -20.96
N GLN A 35 5.67 -1.07 -20.90
CA GLN A 35 6.35 0.17 -20.50
C GLN A 35 6.82 0.11 -19.04
N LEU A 36 5.97 -0.38 -18.13
CA LEU A 36 6.31 -0.53 -16.72
C LEU A 36 7.47 -1.52 -16.52
N SER A 37 7.40 -2.70 -17.16
CA SER A 37 8.50 -3.68 -17.12
C SER A 37 9.82 -3.10 -17.62
N THR A 38 9.81 -2.33 -18.71
CA THR A 38 11.04 -1.68 -19.20
C THR A 38 11.65 -0.73 -18.16
N VAL A 39 10.83 0.09 -17.48
CA VAL A 39 11.32 0.94 -16.38
C VAL A 39 11.92 0.08 -15.28
N PHE A 40 11.21 -0.95 -14.81
CA PHE A 40 11.70 -1.82 -13.74
C PHE A 40 13.01 -2.54 -14.09
N GLU A 41 13.13 -3.04 -15.32
CA GLU A 41 14.36 -3.69 -15.82
C GLU A 41 15.53 -2.71 -15.90
N CYS A 42 15.29 -1.44 -16.25
CA CYS A 42 16.32 -0.39 -16.24
C CYS A 42 16.88 -0.13 -14.84
N HIS A 43 16.08 -0.32 -13.79
CA HIS A 43 16.50 -0.24 -12.37
C HIS A 43 16.93 -1.61 -11.81
N GLY A 44 17.30 -2.56 -12.67
CA GLY A 44 17.81 -3.87 -12.25
C GLY A 44 16.76 -4.81 -11.66
N GLY A 45 15.47 -4.49 -11.79
CA GLY A 45 14.37 -5.33 -11.36
C GLY A 45 14.32 -6.65 -12.12
N GLN A 46 14.32 -7.75 -11.39
CA GLN A 46 14.14 -9.09 -11.93
C GLN A 46 12.67 -9.51 -11.84
N GLU A 47 12.11 -10.06 -12.92
CA GLU A 47 10.74 -10.58 -12.89
C GLU A 47 10.65 -11.77 -11.93
N LEU A 48 9.72 -11.67 -10.98
CA LEU A 48 9.29 -12.79 -10.15
C LEU A 48 7.83 -13.11 -10.49
N ASP A 49 7.53 -14.38 -10.71
CA ASP A 49 6.14 -14.86 -10.72
C ASP A 49 5.96 -15.95 -9.66
N THR A 50 4.82 -15.90 -8.97
CA THR A 50 4.45 -16.85 -7.91
C THR A 50 3.14 -17.54 -8.26
N PRO A 51 2.82 -18.70 -7.66
CA PRO A 51 1.52 -19.33 -7.84
C PRO A 51 0.36 -18.39 -7.48
N ALA A 52 -0.80 -18.57 -8.13
CA ALA A 52 -1.98 -17.74 -7.88
C ALA A 52 -2.62 -18.00 -6.50
N PHE A 53 -2.31 -19.13 -5.87
CA PHE A 53 -2.72 -19.50 -4.53
C PHE A 53 -1.51 -19.88 -3.69
N GLU A 54 -1.60 -19.58 -2.40
CA GLU A 54 -0.62 -19.91 -1.38
C GLU A 54 -1.28 -20.83 -0.34
N LEU A 55 -0.47 -21.51 0.47
CA LEU A 55 -0.99 -22.21 1.65
C LEU A 55 -1.73 -21.20 2.53
N ARG A 56 -2.91 -21.57 3.04
CA ARG A 56 -3.76 -20.68 3.84
C ARG A 56 -3.02 -20.13 5.06
N GLU A 57 -2.17 -20.94 5.68
CA GLU A 57 -1.36 -20.52 6.83
C GLU A 57 -0.38 -19.39 6.50
N ILE A 58 0.14 -19.33 5.27
CA ILE A 58 1.06 -18.28 4.81
C ILE A 58 0.35 -16.93 4.74
N LEU A 59 -0.94 -16.91 4.42
CA LEU A 59 -1.72 -15.67 4.30
C LEU A 59 -2.40 -15.26 5.61
N THR A 60 -2.54 -16.17 6.57
CA THR A 60 -3.28 -15.94 7.81
C THR A 60 -2.54 -14.98 8.73
N GLY A 61 -3.21 -13.92 9.20
CA GLY A 61 -2.67 -12.99 10.20
C GLY A 61 -1.89 -11.80 9.63
N ASN A 62 -1.57 -11.78 8.34
CA ASN A 62 -0.80 -10.69 7.72
C ASN A 62 -1.63 -9.45 7.38
N TYR A 63 -2.97 -9.59 7.26
CA TYR A 63 -3.84 -8.55 6.72
C TYR A 63 -4.81 -7.94 7.74
N GLY A 64 -4.65 -8.23 9.02
CA GLY A 64 -5.54 -7.70 10.07
C GLY A 64 -7.02 -8.00 9.79
N GLU A 65 -7.88 -6.96 9.81
CA GLU A 65 -9.33 -7.08 9.55
C GLU A 65 -9.64 -7.56 8.12
N ASP A 66 -8.77 -7.25 7.16
CA ASP A 66 -8.94 -7.62 5.75
C ASP A 66 -8.70 -9.10 5.47
N SER A 67 -8.17 -9.86 6.43
CA SER A 67 -7.99 -11.32 6.32
C SER A 67 -9.30 -12.04 6.00
N LYS A 68 -10.45 -11.48 6.41
CA LYS A 68 -11.80 -12.01 6.12
C LYS A 68 -12.19 -11.95 4.64
N LEU A 69 -11.45 -11.17 3.85
CA LEU A 69 -11.71 -10.94 2.44
C LEU A 69 -10.92 -11.89 1.53
N ILE A 70 -10.19 -12.86 2.08
CA ILE A 70 -9.43 -13.84 1.31
C ILE A 70 -10.37 -14.89 0.68
N TYR A 71 -10.04 -15.31 -0.54
CA TYR A 71 -10.72 -16.42 -1.23
C TYR A 71 -10.07 -17.76 -0.87
N ASP A 72 -10.76 -18.53 -0.05
CA ASP A 72 -10.39 -19.91 0.26
C ASP A 72 -10.77 -20.86 -0.89
N LEU A 73 -9.88 -21.80 -1.20
CA LEU A 73 -10.20 -22.94 -2.07
C LEU A 73 -11.00 -23.98 -1.27
N GLU A 74 -11.83 -24.75 -1.98
CA GLU A 74 -12.56 -25.87 -1.39
C GLU A 74 -11.59 -26.96 -0.90
N ASP A 75 -11.89 -27.54 0.25
CA ASP A 75 -11.13 -28.68 0.77
C ASP A 75 -11.48 -29.94 -0.02
N GLN A 76 -10.47 -30.48 -0.71
CA GLN A 76 -10.58 -31.69 -1.53
C GLN A 76 -9.74 -32.85 -0.96
N GLY A 77 -9.39 -32.80 0.34
CA GLY A 77 -8.61 -33.82 1.04
C GLY A 77 -7.10 -33.63 0.96
N GLY A 78 -6.64 -32.42 0.62
CA GLY A 78 -5.22 -32.05 0.47
C GLY A 78 -4.85 -30.83 1.30
N GLU A 79 -3.89 -30.05 0.80
CA GLU A 79 -3.45 -28.81 1.44
C GLU A 79 -4.53 -27.74 1.37
N LEU A 80 -4.71 -27.00 2.47
CA LEU A 80 -5.64 -25.88 2.52
C LEU A 80 -4.98 -24.66 1.87
N CYS A 81 -5.47 -24.27 0.70
CA CYS A 81 -4.94 -23.15 -0.07
C CYS A 81 -5.93 -21.99 -0.12
N SER A 82 -5.41 -20.79 -0.36
CA SER A 82 -6.22 -19.59 -0.63
C SER A 82 -5.57 -18.77 -1.74
N LEU A 83 -6.38 -18.05 -2.52
CA LEU A 83 -5.87 -17.14 -3.55
C LEU A 83 -5.10 -15.98 -2.89
N ARG A 84 -4.00 -15.55 -3.51
CA ARG A 84 -3.18 -14.45 -3.02
C ARG A 84 -3.97 -13.13 -2.96
N TYR A 85 -3.85 -12.43 -1.83
CA TYR A 85 -4.52 -11.15 -1.57
C TYR A 85 -3.72 -9.96 -2.11
N ASP A 86 -2.39 -10.09 -2.10
CA ASP A 86 -1.40 -9.17 -2.67
C ASP A 86 -0.23 -9.94 -3.33
N LEU A 87 0.82 -9.22 -3.72
CA LEU A 87 2.08 -9.79 -4.23
C LEU A 87 3.22 -9.73 -3.20
N THR A 88 3.11 -8.89 -2.17
CA THR A 88 4.13 -8.70 -1.13
C THR A 88 4.29 -9.91 -0.21
N VAL A 89 3.20 -10.53 0.27
CA VAL A 89 3.30 -11.72 1.13
C VAL A 89 3.87 -12.93 0.36
N PRO A 90 3.44 -13.23 -0.89
CA PRO A 90 4.11 -14.21 -1.74
C PRO A 90 5.61 -13.94 -1.93
N PHE A 91 6.01 -12.67 -2.04
CA PHE A 91 7.43 -12.28 -2.14
C PHE A 91 8.19 -12.56 -0.84
N ALA A 92 7.65 -12.17 0.32
CA ALA A 92 8.28 -12.46 1.62
C ALA A 92 8.46 -13.98 1.84
N ARG A 93 7.45 -14.78 1.48
CA ARG A 93 7.56 -16.25 1.48
C ARG A 93 8.65 -16.73 0.52
N TRP A 94 8.74 -16.14 -0.67
CA TRP A 94 9.77 -16.49 -1.65
C TRP A 94 11.18 -16.23 -1.11
N LEU A 95 11.41 -15.07 -0.50
CA LEU A 95 12.67 -14.74 0.17
C LEU A 95 13.00 -15.76 1.27
N ALA A 96 12.03 -16.07 2.13
CA ALA A 96 12.23 -17.03 3.22
C ALA A 96 12.58 -18.44 2.74
N MET A 97 12.02 -18.88 1.60
CA MET A 97 12.34 -20.17 0.99
C MET A 97 13.68 -20.19 0.26
N ASN A 98 14.18 -19.03 -0.18
CA ASN A 98 15.43 -18.89 -0.93
C ASN A 98 16.44 -18.12 -0.07
N SER A 99 16.81 -18.69 1.07
CA SER A 99 17.65 -18.04 2.09
C SER A 99 19.06 -17.63 1.62
N ASN A 100 19.48 -18.08 0.45
CA ASN A 100 20.71 -17.65 -0.21
C ASN A 100 20.59 -16.30 -0.92
N VAL A 101 19.38 -15.75 -1.06
CA VAL A 101 19.14 -14.43 -1.66
C VAL A 101 19.20 -13.37 -0.56
N ALA A 102 20.34 -12.70 -0.44
CA ALA A 102 20.53 -11.61 0.53
C ALA A 102 20.09 -10.24 0.00
N HIS A 103 20.22 -10.02 -1.31
CA HIS A 103 19.88 -8.77 -1.98
C HIS A 103 19.11 -9.07 -3.25
N VAL A 104 17.96 -8.42 -3.44
CA VAL A 104 17.18 -8.55 -4.67
C VAL A 104 16.33 -7.31 -4.92
N SER A 105 16.38 -6.82 -6.15
CA SER A 105 15.37 -5.93 -6.72
C SER A 105 14.50 -6.76 -7.65
N ARG A 106 13.19 -6.80 -7.39
CA ARG A 106 12.24 -7.58 -8.19
C ARG A 106 11.06 -6.75 -8.62
N TYR A 107 10.44 -7.15 -9.73
CA TYR A 107 9.09 -6.69 -10.07
C TYR A 107 8.14 -7.88 -10.26
N HIS A 108 6.86 -7.65 -10.01
CA HIS A 108 5.81 -8.64 -10.23
C HIS A 108 4.53 -7.96 -10.75
N ILE A 109 4.11 -8.31 -11.96
CA ILE A 109 2.86 -7.80 -12.57
C ILE A 109 1.86 -8.94 -12.68
N ALA A 110 0.94 -9.01 -11.72
CA ALA A 110 0.06 -10.16 -11.62
C ALA A 110 -1.31 -9.83 -11.01
N LYS A 111 -2.26 -10.72 -11.26
CA LYS A 111 -3.60 -10.63 -10.66
C LYS A 111 -3.57 -11.01 -9.18
N VAL A 112 -4.41 -10.30 -8.40
CA VAL A 112 -4.71 -10.57 -7.00
C VAL A 112 -6.21 -10.62 -6.76
N TYR A 113 -6.61 -11.24 -5.65
CA TYR A 113 -7.99 -11.63 -5.42
C TYR A 113 -8.48 -11.17 -4.04
N ARG A 114 -9.50 -10.31 -4.04
CA ARG A 114 -10.07 -9.75 -2.79
C ARG A 114 -11.59 -9.86 -2.82
N ARG A 115 -12.21 -10.41 -1.79
CA ARG A 115 -13.68 -10.55 -1.67
C ARG A 115 -14.39 -9.25 -1.29
N ASP A 116 -13.82 -8.10 -1.65
CA ASP A 116 -14.42 -6.79 -1.42
C ASP A 116 -15.84 -6.71 -2.02
N GLN A 117 -16.64 -5.78 -1.52
CA GLN A 117 -17.94 -5.45 -2.09
C GLN A 117 -17.71 -4.59 -3.33
N PRO A 118 -17.87 -5.14 -4.54
CA PRO A 118 -17.40 -4.44 -5.73
C PRO A 118 -18.27 -3.21 -6.00
N ALA A 119 -17.59 -2.09 -6.23
CA ALA A 119 -18.16 -0.83 -6.68
C ALA A 119 -17.52 -0.52 -8.03
N MET A 120 -18.10 -1.04 -9.10
CA MET A 120 -17.53 -0.97 -10.46
C MET A 120 -17.31 0.48 -10.91
N THR A 121 -18.20 1.39 -10.52
CA THR A 121 -18.09 2.84 -10.79
C THR A 121 -16.94 3.51 -10.03
N ARG A 122 -16.38 2.84 -9.02
CA ARG A 122 -15.25 3.30 -8.20
C ARG A 122 -14.00 2.42 -8.38
N GLY A 123 -13.95 1.58 -9.43
CA GLY A 123 -12.81 0.72 -9.71
C GLY A 123 -12.53 -0.36 -8.67
N ARG A 124 -13.49 -0.72 -7.82
CA ARG A 124 -13.34 -1.80 -6.84
C ARG A 124 -13.78 -3.13 -7.44
N TYR A 125 -12.80 -3.95 -7.80
CA TYR A 125 -12.97 -5.28 -8.37
C TYR A 125 -12.62 -6.36 -7.35
N ARG A 126 -12.99 -7.61 -7.66
CA ARG A 126 -12.59 -8.80 -6.88
C ARG A 126 -11.37 -9.50 -7.45
N GLU A 127 -11.12 -9.29 -8.74
CA GLU A 127 -9.91 -9.69 -9.44
C GLU A 127 -9.37 -8.45 -10.17
N PHE A 128 -8.11 -8.08 -9.91
CA PHE A 128 -7.44 -6.97 -10.58
C PHE A 128 -5.94 -7.17 -10.56
N TYR A 129 -5.22 -6.41 -11.39
CA TYR A 129 -3.75 -6.47 -11.44
C TYR A 129 -3.14 -5.56 -10.38
N GLN A 130 -2.11 -6.07 -9.72
CA GLN A 130 -1.09 -5.29 -9.04
C GLN A 130 0.20 -5.31 -9.87
N CYS A 131 1.06 -4.35 -9.59
CA CYS A 131 2.28 -4.07 -10.32
C CYS A 131 3.29 -3.58 -9.28
N ASP A 132 3.98 -4.52 -8.66
CA ASP A 132 4.80 -4.28 -7.49
C ASP A 132 6.28 -4.27 -7.89
N PHE A 133 7.06 -3.33 -7.37
CA PHE A 133 8.51 -3.30 -7.43
C PHE A 133 9.04 -3.21 -6.00
N ASP A 134 9.96 -4.12 -5.65
CA ASP A 134 10.45 -4.24 -4.28
C ASP A 134 11.96 -4.43 -4.28
N ILE A 135 12.64 -3.74 -3.35
CA ILE A 135 14.06 -3.89 -3.07
C ILE A 135 14.18 -4.51 -1.67
N ALA A 136 14.79 -5.69 -1.59
CA ALA A 136 15.05 -6.39 -0.34
C ALA A 136 16.56 -6.58 -0.13
N GLY A 137 17.00 -6.43 1.11
CA GLY A 137 18.39 -6.54 1.54
C GLY A 137 18.79 -5.42 2.51
N GLU A 138 20.01 -5.50 3.05
CA GLU A 138 20.58 -4.44 3.88
C GLU A 138 21.32 -3.43 3.00
N TYR A 139 20.97 -2.15 3.12
CA TYR A 139 21.57 -1.05 2.37
C TYR A 139 21.80 0.15 3.29
N GLU A 140 22.52 1.14 2.80
CA GLU A 140 22.63 2.43 3.47
C GLU A 140 21.26 3.12 3.55
N PRO A 141 20.98 3.89 4.63
CA PRO A 141 19.67 4.45 4.88
C PRO A 141 19.13 5.29 3.72
N MET A 142 17.84 5.09 3.43
CA MET A 142 17.04 5.86 2.47
C MET A 142 17.47 5.77 0.99
N ILE A 143 18.53 5.04 0.64
CA ILE A 143 18.92 4.87 -0.77
C ILE A 143 17.85 4.08 -1.54
N PRO A 144 17.44 2.87 -1.11
CA PRO A 144 16.39 2.12 -1.80
C PRO A 144 15.04 2.84 -1.75
N ASP A 145 14.74 3.50 -0.62
CA ASP A 145 13.51 4.26 -0.44
C ASP A 145 13.39 5.41 -1.46
N ALA A 146 14.50 6.15 -1.71
CA ALA A 146 14.55 7.18 -2.73
C ALA A 146 14.43 6.60 -4.15
N GLU A 147 15.08 5.46 -4.41
CA GLU A 147 15.04 4.78 -5.70
C GLU A 147 13.63 4.29 -6.04
N VAL A 148 12.88 3.75 -5.08
CA VAL A 148 11.47 3.35 -5.29
C VAL A 148 10.59 4.54 -5.68
N LEU A 149 10.83 5.72 -5.09
CA LEU A 149 10.11 6.94 -5.47
C LEU A 149 10.48 7.40 -6.89
N LEU A 150 11.76 7.31 -7.28
CA LEU A 150 12.21 7.59 -8.63
C LEU A 150 11.57 6.64 -9.65
N ILE A 151 11.59 5.33 -9.38
CA ILE A 151 10.96 4.32 -10.23
C ILE A 151 9.47 4.61 -10.40
N ALA A 152 8.77 5.02 -9.33
CA ALA A 152 7.37 5.39 -9.42
C ALA A 152 7.16 6.61 -10.34
N VAL A 153 7.96 7.67 -10.21
CA VAL A 153 7.90 8.85 -11.09
C VAL A 153 8.13 8.43 -12.55
N GLU A 154 9.23 7.74 -12.84
CA GLU A 154 9.57 7.32 -14.21
C GLU A 154 8.52 6.38 -14.81
N ALA A 155 7.94 5.48 -13.99
CA ALA A 155 6.86 4.60 -14.41
C ALA A 155 5.64 5.39 -14.91
N PHE A 156 5.17 6.38 -14.14
CA PHE A 156 4.03 7.20 -14.54
C PHE A 156 4.36 8.18 -15.68
N GLU A 157 5.59 8.71 -15.73
CA GLU A 157 6.06 9.53 -16.86
C GLU A 157 6.12 8.74 -18.16
N SER A 158 6.54 7.47 -18.13
CA SER A 158 6.53 6.58 -19.30
C SER A 158 5.12 6.40 -19.88
N LEU A 159 4.11 6.45 -19.00
CA LEU A 159 2.67 6.39 -19.33
C LEU A 159 2.07 7.76 -19.64
N LYS A 160 2.84 8.85 -19.52
CA LYS A 160 2.43 10.24 -19.71
C LYS A 160 1.30 10.66 -18.76
N ILE A 161 1.39 10.23 -17.51
CA ILE A 161 0.45 10.56 -16.45
C ILE A 161 1.20 11.42 -15.43
N ASP A 162 0.73 12.64 -15.21
CA ASP A 162 1.28 13.49 -14.14
C ASP A 162 0.73 13.04 -12.78
N ILE A 163 1.59 13.07 -11.77
CA ILE A 163 1.32 12.54 -10.45
C ILE A 163 1.84 13.45 -9.34
N THR A 164 1.33 13.25 -8.14
CA THR A 164 1.93 13.71 -6.89
C THR A 164 1.98 12.53 -5.93
N ILE A 165 3.14 12.25 -5.37
CA ILE A 165 3.34 11.20 -4.38
C ILE A 165 3.16 11.80 -3.00
N LYS A 166 2.17 11.32 -2.24
CA LYS A 166 2.05 11.63 -0.81
C LYS A 166 3.01 10.73 -0.03
N LEU A 167 3.85 11.34 0.80
CA LEU A 167 4.84 10.65 1.60
C LEU A 167 4.63 10.96 3.09
N ASN A 168 4.82 9.95 3.93
CA ASN A 168 4.83 10.06 5.38
C ASN A 168 5.82 9.05 5.97
N HIS A 169 6.15 9.18 7.25
CA HIS A 169 7.05 8.28 7.96
C HIS A 169 6.41 7.73 9.22
N ARG A 170 6.33 6.40 9.33
CA ARG A 170 5.61 5.72 10.42
C ARG A 170 6.09 6.13 11.81
N ARG A 171 7.41 6.29 12.01
CA ARG A 171 7.97 6.74 13.30
C ARG A 171 7.57 8.17 13.67
N ILE A 172 7.36 9.05 12.68
CA ILE A 172 6.89 10.42 12.91
C ILE A 172 5.43 10.35 13.36
N LEU A 173 4.58 9.60 12.63
CA LEU A 173 3.17 9.44 12.98
C LEU A 173 2.96 8.79 14.36
N ASP A 174 3.69 7.72 14.68
CA ASP A 174 3.66 7.11 16.02
C ASP A 174 4.17 8.06 17.10
N GLY A 175 5.18 8.85 16.77
CA GLY A 175 5.67 9.93 17.62
C GLY A 175 4.59 10.97 17.92
N ILE A 176 3.77 11.36 16.94
CA ILE A 176 2.69 12.34 17.12
C ILE A 176 1.69 11.80 18.13
N PHE A 177 1.28 10.55 17.95
CA PHE A 177 0.34 9.91 18.87
C PHE A 177 0.92 9.80 20.27
N SER A 178 2.19 9.44 20.40
CA SER A 178 2.86 9.35 21.70
C SER A 178 2.94 10.70 22.41
N VAL A 179 3.37 11.76 21.70
CA VAL A 179 3.54 13.11 22.27
C VAL A 179 2.18 13.73 22.61
N ALA A 180 1.17 13.52 21.78
CA ALA A 180 -0.19 13.98 22.03
C ALA A 180 -0.88 13.25 23.19
N GLY A 181 -0.32 12.15 23.69
CA GLY A 181 -0.89 11.38 24.82
C GLY A 181 -1.92 10.34 24.42
N VAL A 182 -1.82 9.78 23.21
CA VAL A 182 -2.62 8.62 22.80
C VAL A 182 -2.14 7.38 23.55
N PRO A 183 -3.04 6.63 24.24
CA PRO A 183 -2.68 5.37 24.88
C PRO A 183 -2.16 4.35 23.87
N ALA A 184 -1.13 3.57 24.25
CA ALA A 184 -0.45 2.64 23.34
C ALA A 184 -1.40 1.61 22.70
N GLU A 185 -2.39 1.14 23.46
CA GLU A 185 -3.41 0.20 23.01
C GLU A 185 -4.39 0.80 21.99
N LYS A 186 -4.47 2.13 21.89
CA LYS A 186 -5.33 2.86 20.95
C LYS A 186 -4.59 3.36 19.71
N ILE A 187 -3.26 3.28 19.65
CA ILE A 187 -2.47 3.81 18.51
C ILE A 187 -2.98 3.30 17.16
N ARG A 188 -3.21 1.99 17.03
CA ARG A 188 -3.70 1.40 15.76
C ARG A 188 -5.10 1.89 15.39
N THR A 189 -6.00 1.96 16.36
CA THR A 189 -7.37 2.40 16.09
C THR A 189 -7.40 3.88 15.75
N ILE A 190 -6.61 4.72 16.42
CA ILE A 190 -6.47 6.15 16.10
C ILE A 190 -5.83 6.37 14.73
N SER A 191 -4.76 5.63 14.39
CA SER A 191 -4.15 5.66 13.06
C SER A 191 -5.18 5.36 11.95
N SER A 192 -6.06 4.38 12.17
CA SER A 192 -7.16 4.07 11.24
C SER A 192 -8.23 5.18 11.15
N ALA A 193 -8.38 6.04 12.15
CA ALA A 193 -9.23 7.23 12.03
C ALA A 193 -8.56 8.30 11.17
N VAL A 194 -7.27 8.57 11.43
CA VAL A 194 -6.48 9.56 10.70
C VAL A 194 -6.40 9.24 9.21
N ASP A 195 -6.25 7.97 8.84
CA ASP A 195 -6.27 7.49 7.43
C ASP A 195 -7.54 7.89 6.66
N LYS A 196 -8.64 8.18 7.37
CA LYS A 196 -9.89 8.61 6.74
C LYS A 196 -9.90 10.09 6.33
N LEU A 197 -8.90 10.89 6.70
CA LEU A 197 -8.81 12.31 6.34
C LEU A 197 -8.74 12.55 4.84
N ASP A 198 -8.30 11.57 4.05
CA ASP A 198 -8.36 11.63 2.59
C ASP A 198 -9.80 11.66 2.03
N LYS A 199 -10.79 11.25 2.82
CA LYS A 199 -12.19 11.07 2.39
C LYS A 199 -13.19 11.80 3.28
N MET A 200 -12.80 12.22 4.47
CA MET A 200 -13.63 12.81 5.50
C MET A 200 -13.02 14.10 6.00
N SER A 201 -13.86 15.01 6.48
CA SER A 201 -13.40 16.25 7.10
C SER A 201 -12.72 15.97 8.45
N TRP A 202 -11.84 16.89 8.88
CA TRP A 202 -11.23 16.84 10.21
C TRP A 202 -12.27 16.73 11.33
N ASP A 203 -13.40 17.44 11.22
CA ASP A 203 -14.43 17.43 12.26
C ASP A 203 -15.09 16.04 12.40
N GLU A 204 -15.30 15.34 11.29
CA GLU A 204 -15.84 13.97 11.31
C GLU A 204 -14.82 12.97 11.87
N VAL A 205 -13.55 13.10 11.50
CA VAL A 205 -12.46 12.25 12.02
C VAL A 205 -12.24 12.49 13.51
N LYS A 206 -12.23 13.76 13.94
CA LYS A 206 -12.16 14.15 15.35
C LYS A 206 -13.33 13.56 16.14
N LYS A 207 -14.54 13.65 15.59
CA LYS A 207 -15.74 13.07 16.20
C LYS A 207 -15.61 11.55 16.36
N GLU A 208 -15.11 10.84 15.35
CA GLU A 208 -14.84 9.40 15.45
C GLU A 208 -13.82 9.08 16.55
N MET A 209 -12.72 9.83 16.63
CA MET A 209 -11.69 9.62 17.65
C MET A 209 -12.22 9.81 19.07
N VAL A 210 -13.03 10.85 19.29
CA VAL A 210 -13.56 11.18 20.61
C VAL A 210 -14.73 10.27 20.99
N GLU A 211 -15.76 10.19 20.15
CA GLU A 211 -17.02 9.53 20.51
C GLU A 211 -16.96 8.00 20.37
N GLN A 212 -16.26 7.48 19.37
CA GLN A 212 -16.25 6.04 19.08
C GLN A 212 -15.01 5.34 19.62
N LYS A 213 -13.85 6.01 19.59
CA LYS A 213 -12.56 5.45 20.06
C LYS A 213 -12.21 5.90 21.48
N GLY A 214 -12.99 6.81 22.07
CA GLY A 214 -12.86 7.25 23.45
C GLY A 214 -11.55 7.99 23.71
N LEU A 215 -11.10 8.81 22.77
CA LEU A 215 -9.95 9.69 22.93
C LEU A 215 -10.39 11.00 23.60
N ALA A 216 -9.56 11.57 24.47
CA ALA A 216 -9.86 12.89 25.04
C ALA A 216 -9.83 13.96 23.94
N GLU A 217 -10.74 14.94 24.00
CA GLU A 217 -10.85 15.97 22.98
C GLU A 217 -9.57 16.82 22.86
N SER A 218 -8.90 17.09 23.99
CA SER A 218 -7.60 17.79 24.01
C SER A 218 -6.54 17.05 23.20
N VAL A 219 -6.46 15.73 23.34
CA VAL A 219 -5.52 14.86 22.60
C VAL A 219 -5.88 14.85 21.11
N ALA A 220 -7.17 14.75 20.78
CA ALA A 220 -7.61 14.82 19.39
C ALA A 220 -7.25 16.18 18.74
N ASN A 221 -7.42 17.29 19.46
CA ASN A 221 -7.01 18.61 18.98
C ASN A 221 -5.50 18.71 18.76
N GLU A 222 -4.69 18.12 19.64
CA GLU A 222 -3.25 18.10 19.50
C GLU A 222 -2.81 17.32 18.25
N ILE A 223 -3.38 16.13 18.02
CA ILE A 223 -3.18 15.37 16.77
C ILE A 223 -3.53 16.23 15.55
N GLY A 224 -4.67 16.92 15.60
CA GLY A 224 -5.13 17.82 14.54
C GLY A 224 -4.18 18.97 14.24
N GLY A 225 -3.37 19.38 15.21
CA GLY A 225 -2.30 20.36 15.01
C GLY A 225 -1.17 19.87 14.10
N PHE A 226 -1.06 18.56 13.86
CA PHE A 226 -0.08 17.93 12.99
C PHE A 226 -0.69 17.39 11.70
N VAL A 227 -1.68 16.49 11.78
CA VAL A 227 -2.23 15.73 10.63
C VAL A 227 -3.05 16.55 9.63
N ARG A 228 -3.18 17.86 9.88
CA ARG A 228 -3.85 18.81 8.97
C ARG A 228 -2.87 19.59 8.11
N ASN A 229 -1.58 19.36 8.28
CA ASN A 229 -0.53 20.06 7.55
C ASN A 229 0.04 19.14 6.49
N SER A 230 0.08 19.63 5.27
CA SER A 230 0.76 18.98 4.16
C SER A 230 1.40 20.06 3.29
N GLY A 231 2.48 19.71 2.60
CA GLY A 231 3.23 20.67 1.82
C GLY A 231 4.53 20.12 1.24
N GLY A 232 5.40 21.04 0.83
CA GLY A 232 6.71 20.67 0.29
C GLY A 232 7.57 19.98 1.35
N LEU A 233 8.42 19.05 0.93
CA LEU A 233 9.23 18.24 1.84
C LEU A 233 10.05 19.10 2.83
N ARG A 234 10.74 20.14 2.34
CA ARG A 234 11.57 21.04 3.18
C ARG A 234 10.73 21.88 4.14
N GLU A 235 9.61 22.42 3.65
CA GLU A 235 8.67 23.19 4.46
C GLU A 235 8.12 22.36 5.63
N MET A 236 7.73 21.12 5.36
CA MET A 236 7.20 20.23 6.38
C MET A 236 8.27 19.76 7.37
N LEU A 237 9.51 19.55 6.92
CA LEU A 237 10.62 19.32 7.83
C LEU A 237 10.87 20.53 8.74
N ASP A 238 10.87 21.75 8.20
CA ASP A 238 11.02 22.97 9.03
C ASP A 238 9.87 23.13 10.03
N PHE A 239 8.63 22.81 9.61
CA PHE A 239 7.47 22.75 10.51
C PHE A 239 7.70 21.77 11.67
N LEU A 240 8.13 20.53 11.39
CA LEU A 240 8.40 19.53 12.42
C LEU A 240 9.53 19.97 13.36
N LYS A 241 10.61 20.53 12.80
CA LYS A 241 11.76 21.03 13.55
C LYS A 241 11.38 22.17 14.51
N SER A 242 10.36 22.98 14.16
CA SER A 242 9.85 24.05 15.03
C SER A 242 9.13 23.54 16.29
N LYS A 243 8.75 22.27 16.34
CA LYS A 243 8.04 21.64 17.47
C LYS A 243 9.06 20.97 18.40
N THR A 244 9.66 21.73 19.31
CA THR A 244 10.76 21.25 20.19
C THR A 244 10.38 20.00 21.00
N ASN A 245 9.24 20.00 21.68
CA ASN A 245 8.78 18.85 22.49
C ASN A 245 8.56 17.59 21.64
N PHE A 246 8.22 17.78 20.36
CA PHE A 246 8.02 16.70 19.41
C PHE A 246 9.37 16.10 18.99
N MET A 247 10.35 16.95 18.69
CA MET A 247 11.71 16.55 18.29
C MET A 247 12.54 15.91 19.40
N GLU A 248 12.17 16.09 20.68
CA GLU A 248 12.77 15.40 21.82
C GLU A 248 12.43 13.90 21.85
N ASN A 249 11.37 13.48 21.15
CA ASN A 249 11.03 12.06 21.03
C ASN A 249 12.02 11.35 20.08
N GLY A 250 12.69 10.31 20.56
CA GLY A 250 13.71 9.59 19.79
C GLY A 250 13.21 8.99 18.48
N ASN A 251 11.97 8.48 18.43
CA ASN A 251 11.39 7.93 17.19
C ASN A 251 11.10 9.04 16.18
N VAL A 252 10.62 10.19 16.66
CA VAL A 252 10.41 11.37 15.83
C VAL A 252 11.73 11.84 15.24
N LYS A 253 12.77 12.00 16.08
CA LYS A 253 14.08 12.46 15.63
C LYS A 253 14.66 11.54 14.57
N ALA A 254 14.60 10.22 14.78
CA ALA A 254 15.04 9.24 13.81
C ALA A 254 14.26 9.34 12.49
N GLY A 255 12.93 9.40 12.54
CA GLY A 255 12.11 9.55 11.34
C GLY A 255 12.33 10.89 10.61
N TYR A 256 12.58 11.97 11.35
CA TYR A 256 12.96 13.26 10.79
C TYR A 256 14.31 13.18 10.07
N ASP A 257 15.30 12.50 10.66
CA ASP A 257 16.63 12.36 10.07
C ASP A 257 16.58 11.50 8.79
N ASP A 258 15.81 10.41 8.82
CA ASP A 258 15.51 9.57 7.66
C ASP A 258 14.87 10.42 6.54
N MET A 259 13.82 11.18 6.85
CA MET A 259 13.16 12.06 5.89
C MET A 259 14.10 13.16 5.36
N ALA A 260 14.90 13.80 6.21
CA ALA A 260 15.84 14.83 5.80
C ALA A 260 16.91 14.29 4.83
N LEU A 261 17.38 13.07 5.06
CA LEU A 261 18.30 12.36 4.16
C LEU A 261 17.61 12.02 2.83
N LEU A 262 16.41 11.46 2.89
CA LEU A 262 15.61 11.14 1.70
C LEU A 262 15.41 12.36 0.81
N VAL A 263 15.06 13.52 1.38
CA VAL A 263 14.90 14.76 0.60
C VAL A 263 16.17 15.12 -0.17
N SER A 264 17.35 14.93 0.42
CA SER A 264 18.62 15.21 -0.29
C SER A 264 18.84 14.30 -1.50
N TYR A 265 18.39 13.04 -1.42
CA TYR A 265 18.44 12.12 -2.55
C TYR A 265 17.41 12.46 -3.62
N LEU A 266 16.18 12.81 -3.23
CA LEU A 266 15.12 13.21 -4.16
C LEU A 266 15.46 14.52 -4.91
N GLU A 267 16.14 15.46 -4.23
CA GLU A 267 16.69 16.66 -4.86
C GLU A 267 17.82 16.32 -5.85
N ALA A 268 18.68 15.35 -5.52
CA ALA A 268 19.73 14.89 -6.42
C ALA A 268 19.18 14.15 -7.65
N TYR A 269 18.05 13.45 -7.50
CA TYR A 269 17.31 12.81 -8.58
C TYR A 269 16.40 13.76 -9.36
N ASP A 270 16.28 15.03 -8.95
CA ASP A 270 15.42 16.04 -9.58
C ASP A 270 13.93 15.63 -9.62
N ILE A 271 13.44 15.00 -8.54
CA ILE A 271 12.04 14.56 -8.40
C ILE A 271 11.37 15.04 -7.11
N ALA A 272 12.04 15.90 -6.33
CA ALA A 272 11.51 16.39 -5.06
C ALA A 272 10.18 17.17 -5.20
N ASP A 273 9.95 17.80 -6.36
CA ASP A 273 8.71 18.50 -6.71
C ASP A 273 7.52 17.56 -6.95
N LYS A 274 7.77 16.29 -7.26
CA LYS A 274 6.75 15.25 -7.41
C LYS A 274 6.24 14.70 -6.08
N VAL A 275 6.88 15.05 -4.95
CA VAL A 275 6.58 14.47 -3.64
C VAL A 275 6.07 15.53 -2.67
N CYS A 276 4.93 15.25 -2.04
CA CYS A 276 4.33 16.05 -0.99
C CYS A 276 4.45 15.30 0.33
N PHE A 277 4.94 15.98 1.38
CA PHE A 277 4.88 15.42 2.73
C PHE A 277 3.48 15.67 3.29
N ASP A 278 2.72 14.60 3.50
CA ASP A 278 1.36 14.61 4.06
C ASP A 278 1.36 13.88 5.41
N MET A 279 0.93 14.58 6.48
CA MET A 279 1.12 14.17 7.88
C MET A 279 0.06 13.22 8.43
#